data_AF-A0A238XWU3-F1
#
_entry.id   AF-A0A238XWU3-F1
#
_cell.length_a   1.000
_cell.length_b   1.000
_cell.length_c   1.000
_cell.angle_alpha   90.00
_cell.angle_beta   90.00
_cell.angle_gamma   90.00
#
_symmetry.space_group_name_H-M   'P 1'
#
loop_
_entity.id
_entity.type
_entity.pdbx_description
1 polymer ?
#
loop_
_entity_poly.entity_id
_entity_poly.type
_entity_poly.pdbx_seq_one_letter_code
_entity_poly.pdbx_strand_id
1 'polypeptide(L)' 'MSHPRATFKQVDVTRAAKGVVAAGLRVGRVEIDREGKIVVLVGDASTQAEKNDWD' A
#
# COMPACT_ATOMS: atom_id res chain seq x y z
N MET A 1 -21.34 18.94 4.02
CA MET A 1 -20.02 18.84 3.36
C MET A 1 -20.04 17.61 2.48
N SER A 2 -19.76 17.75 1.18
CA SER A 2 -19.65 16.61 0.26
C SER A 2 -18.24 16.04 0.37
N HIS A 3 -18.11 14.74 0.64
CA HIS A 3 -16.81 14.07 0.56
C HIS A 3 -16.58 13.65 -0.90
N PRO A 4 -15.41 13.97 -1.49
CA PRO A 4 -15.08 13.47 -2.82
C PRO A 4 -15.16 11.94 -2.81
N ARG A 5 -15.68 11.37 -3.90
CA ARG A 5 -15.80 9.91 -4.04
C ARG A 5 -14.41 9.30 -3.94
N ALA A 6 -14.25 8.28 -3.09
CA ALA A 6 -13.01 7.51 -3.05
C ALA A 6 -12.72 6.89 -4.42
N THR A 7 -11.47 6.97 -4.87
CA THR A 7 -10.99 6.42 -6.16
C THR A 7 -10.77 4.92 -6.12
N PHE A 8 -10.77 4.32 -4.93
CA PHE A 8 -10.59 2.89 -4.69
C PHE A 8 -11.55 2.39 -3.60
N LYS A 9 -11.74 1.06 -3.51
CA LYS A 9 -12.47 0.43 -2.41
C LYS A 9 -11.53 -0.40 -1.53
N GLN A 10 -11.91 -0.59 -0.28
CA GLN A 10 -11.17 -1.45 0.66
C GLN A 10 -10.99 -2.89 0.13
N VAL A 11 -11.98 -3.41 -0.61
CA VAL A 11 -11.91 -4.74 -1.21
C VAL A 11 -10.79 -4.86 -2.23
N ASP A 12 -10.43 -3.79 -2.93
CA ASP A 12 -9.40 -3.80 -3.96
C ASP A 12 -8.01 -3.95 -3.31
N VAL A 13 -7.76 -3.18 -2.24
CA VAL A 13 -6.53 -3.28 -1.44
C VAL A 13 -6.38 -4.68 -0.83
N THR A 14 -7.49 -5.22 -0.30
CA THR A 14 -7.51 -6.56 0.30
C THR A 14 -7.19 -7.64 -0.74
N ARG A 15 -7.75 -7.54 -1.95
CA ARG A 15 -7.49 -8.49 -3.04
C ARG A 15 -6.03 -8.43 -3.50
N ALA A 16 -5.48 -7.22 -3.66
CA ALA A 16 -4.09 -7.05 -4.07
C ALA A 16 -3.12 -7.67 -3.05
N ALA A 17 -3.29 -7.36 -1.76
CA ALA A 17 -2.45 -7.91 -0.70
C ALA A 17 -2.56 -9.44 -0.60
N LYS A 18 -3.78 -9.99 -0.69
CA LYS A 18 -4.00 -11.45 -0.70
C LYS A 18 -3.36 -12.13 -1.91
N GLY A 19 -3.41 -11.52 -3.08
CA GLY A 19 -2.76 -12.03 -4.29
C GLY A 19 -1.25 -12.15 -4.12
N VAL A 20 -0.60 -11.15 -3.52
CA VAL A 20 0.83 -11.18 -3.21
C VAL A 20 1.18 -12.32 -2.25
N VAL A 21 0.42 -12.47 -1.17
CA VAL A 21 0.61 -13.56 -0.20
C VAL A 21 0.41 -14.93 -0.85
N ALA A 22 -0.63 -15.08 -1.69
CA ALA A 22 -0.90 -16.33 -2.41
C ALA A 22 0.20 -16.69 -3.40
N ALA A 23 0.93 -15.71 -3.94
CA ALA A 23 2.11 -15.90 -4.77
C ALA A 23 3.37 -16.29 -3.97
N GLY A 24 3.26 -16.47 -2.64
CA GLY A 24 4.39 -16.79 -1.77
C GLY A 24 5.29 -15.59 -1.45
N LEU A 25 4.86 -14.38 -1.79
CA LEU A 25 5.61 -13.16 -1.53
C LEU A 25 5.13 -12.50 -0.23
N ARG A 26 6.03 -11.83 0.48
CA ARG A 26 5.69 -11.02 1.65
C ARG A 26 5.32 -9.60 1.23
N VAL A 27 4.20 -9.10 1.75
CA VAL A 27 3.80 -7.70 1.60
C VAL A 27 4.65 -6.85 2.53
N GLY A 28 5.43 -5.92 1.97
CA GLY A 28 6.24 -4.97 2.74
C GLY A 28 5.50 -3.65 2.99
N ARG A 29 5.10 -2.96 1.91
CA ARG A 29 4.38 -1.69 1.97
C ARG A 29 3.27 -1.65 0.93
N VAL A 30 2.15 -1.01 1.26
CA VAL A 30 1.06 -0.75 0.33
C VAL A 30 0.88 0.75 0.22
N GLU A 31 0.97 1.28 -0.99
CA GLU A 31 0.76 2.69 -1.31
C GLU A 31 -0.43 2.83 -2.25
N ILE A 32 -1.14 3.93 -2.13
CA ILE A 32 -2.25 4.29 -3.01
C ILE A 32 -2.00 5.71 -3.50
N ASP A 33 -1.88 5.89 -4.82
CA ASP A 33 -1.70 7.21 -5.39
C ASP A 33 -3.01 8.01 -5.44
N ARG A 34 -2.92 9.26 -5.88
CA ARG A 34 -4.07 10.18 -5.96
C ARG A 34 -5.12 9.73 -6.99
N GLU A 35 -4.75 8.90 -7.96
CA GLU A 35 -5.64 8.36 -8.99
C GLU A 35 -6.32 7.05 -8.53
N GLY A 36 -5.88 6.48 -7.41
CA GLY A 36 -6.40 5.23 -6.85
C GLY A 36 -5.63 3.98 -7.29
N LYS A 37 -4.45 4.13 -7.92
CA LYS A 37 -3.57 3.02 -8.25
C LYS A 37 -3.01 2.43 -6.95
N ILE A 38 -3.17 1.12 -6.79
CA ILE A 38 -2.63 0.38 -5.65
C ILE A 38 -1.26 -0.17 -6.05
N VAL A 39 -0.23 0.21 -5.31
CA VAL A 39 1.14 -0.30 -5.46
C VAL A 39 1.48 -1.14 -4.23
N VAL A 40 1.81 -2.41 -4.44
CA VAL A 40 2.28 -3.30 -3.37
C VAL A 40 3.76 -3.54 -3.55
N LEU A 41 4.56 -3.07 -2.59
CA LEU A 41 5.98 -3.33 -2.53
C LEU A 41 6.20 -4.63 -1.75
N VAL A 42 6.88 -5.59 -2.38
CA VAL A 42 7.21 -6.89 -1.80
C VAL A 42 8.60 -6.87 -1.17
N GLY A 43 8.77 -7.59 -0.07
CA GLY A 43 10.03 -7.63 0.68
C GLY A 43 9.78 -7.67 2.18
N ASP A 44 10.84 -7.84 2.96
CA ASP A 44 10.75 -7.66 4.40
C ASP A 44 10.46 -6.18 4.67
N ALA A 45 9.47 -5.91 5.52
CA ALA A 45 9.18 -4.57 6.01
C ALA A 45 10.30 -4.11 6.97
N SER A 46 11.54 -4.08 6.49
CA SER A 46 12.63 -3.40 7.16
C SER A 46 12.35 -1.91 7.01
N THR A 47 11.73 -1.38 8.05
CA THR A 47 11.52 0.03 8.36
C THR A 47 12.70 0.86 7.85
N GLN A 48 12.59 1.42 6.65
CA GLN A 48 13.17 2.75 6.42
C GLN A 48 12.26 3.69 7.20
N ALA A 49 12.51 3.79 8.50
CA ALA A 49 12.30 5.06 9.16
C ALA A 49 13.15 6.02 8.33
N GLU A 50 12.49 6.93 7.59
CA GLU A 50 13.20 8.07 7.05
C GLU A 50 13.91 8.69 8.25
N LYS A 51 15.21 8.50 8.29
CA LYS A 51 16.08 9.16 9.25
C LYS A 51 16.00 10.61 8.79
N ASN A 52 15.14 11.40 9.43
CA ASN A 52 15.13 12.83 9.18
C ASN A 52 16.53 13.32 9.54
N ASP A 53 17.28 13.82 8.56
CA ASP A 53 18.62 14.41 8.75
C ASP A 53 18.56 15.79 9.45
N TRP A 54 17.46 16.06 10.15
CA TRP A 54 17.15 17.33 10.83
C TRP A 54 16.77 17.14 12.30
N ASP A 55 17.12 15.98 12.89
CA ASP A 55 17.06 15.74 14.35
C ASP A 55 18.46 15.89 14.97
#